data_AF-A0A533W544-F1
#
_entry.id   AF-A0A533W544-F1
#
_cell.length_a   1.000
_cell.length_b   1.000
_cell.length_c   1.000
_cell.angle_alpha   90.00
_cell.angle_beta   90.00
_cell.angle_gamma   90.00
#
_symmetry.space_group_name_H-M   'P 1'
#
loop_
_entity.id
_entity.type
_entity.pdbx_description
1 polymer ?
#
loop_
_entity_poly.entity_id
_entity_poly.type
_entity_poly.pdbx_seq_one_letter_code
_entity_poly.pdbx_strand_id
1 'polypeptide(L)'
;MKLIFARGYNPAYDYCLTKSFQDHGIAYGEESTFDEAKRLVLAFQEKAGMDPRWKDVFNPSAHKRKIPESETLFCLYVWLWSLGPGPRPAFQYLFAKSLGITSYPDARLYRELEHSLPEGSGKLLFTEEEASKDIAKFYKRYISDPLRKDLKSGGTDKRITKYFTSDELDRILREGRLASEARERVVKEIVSELVEWLDGITPAKVLGDIEGIVAEHDGPSQHMKKPEELKGGRLDLCRHESEYVEFSVYWSPEGQDLSYFLKPVRGYGLVEEVVGKGWQDIIFPWFYGMKS
;
A
#
# COMPACT_ATOMS: atom_id res chain seq x y z
N MET A 1 11.24 16.43 13.23
CA MET A 1 11.75 15.86 11.97
C MET A 1 10.72 16.18 10.89
N LYS A 2 11.14 16.45 9.65
CA LYS A 2 10.19 16.49 8.53
C LYS A 2 10.31 15.21 7.74
N LEU A 3 9.17 14.58 7.45
CA LEU A 3 9.14 13.40 6.59
C LEU A 3 8.74 13.79 5.18
N ILE A 4 9.30 13.08 4.23
CA ILE A 4 8.83 13.04 2.85
C ILE A 4 8.43 11.62 2.51
N PHE A 5 7.37 11.45 1.73
CA PHE A 5 6.73 10.17 1.53
C PHE A 5 6.85 9.67 0.10
N ALA A 6 6.96 8.36 -0.06
CA ALA A 6 6.75 7.65 -1.32
C ALA A 6 5.55 6.71 -1.17
N ARG A 7 4.74 6.53 -2.21
CA ARG A 7 3.54 5.65 -2.13
C ARG A 7 3.89 4.18 -2.29
N GLY A 8 3.08 3.30 -1.67
CA GLY A 8 2.98 1.85 -1.90
C GLY A 8 2.88 1.49 -3.37
N TYR A 9 1.91 2.11 -4.02
CA TYR A 9 1.68 2.06 -5.44
C TYR A 9 1.72 3.47 -6.02
N ASN A 10 2.44 3.65 -7.13
CA ASN A 10 2.53 4.91 -7.85
C ASN A 10 2.73 4.64 -9.34
N PRO A 11 1.82 5.09 -10.23
CA PRO A 11 1.99 4.93 -11.68
C PRO A 11 3.33 5.42 -12.22
N ALA A 12 3.93 6.45 -11.61
CA ALA A 12 5.26 6.95 -12.00
C ALA A 12 6.37 5.90 -11.86
N TYR A 13 6.21 4.89 -11.00
CA TYR A 13 7.15 3.78 -10.91
C TYR A 13 7.21 2.94 -12.19
N ASP A 14 6.11 2.87 -12.96
CA ASP A 14 6.05 2.10 -14.20
C ASP A 14 7.01 2.66 -15.26
N TYR A 15 7.18 3.98 -15.30
CA TYR A 15 8.15 4.63 -16.17
C TYR A 15 9.58 4.15 -15.85
N CYS A 16 9.96 4.21 -14.58
CA CYS A 16 11.28 3.77 -14.14
C CYS A 16 11.51 2.28 -14.38
N LEU A 17 10.49 1.44 -14.13
CA LEU A 17 10.52 0.01 -14.43
C LEU A 17 10.71 -0.25 -15.92
N THR A 18 9.91 0.40 -16.76
CA THR A 18 9.97 0.26 -18.21
C THR A 18 11.33 0.68 -18.75
N LYS A 19 11.85 1.83 -18.32
CA LYS A 19 13.19 2.29 -18.68
C LYS A 19 14.26 1.29 -18.25
N SER A 20 14.19 0.78 -17.02
CA SER A 20 15.11 -0.25 -16.53
C SER A 20 15.05 -1.51 -17.39
N PHE A 21 13.88 -1.95 -17.86
CA PHE A 21 13.78 -3.11 -18.74
C PHE A 21 14.40 -2.85 -20.12
N GLN A 22 14.17 -1.68 -20.69
CA GLN A 22 14.73 -1.25 -21.97
C GLN A 22 16.26 -1.14 -21.93
N ASP A 23 16.81 -0.55 -20.87
CA ASP A 23 18.26 -0.42 -20.66
C ASP A 23 18.95 -1.79 -20.58
N HIS A 24 18.20 -2.85 -20.23
CA HIS A 24 18.67 -4.24 -20.21
C HIS A 24 18.28 -5.05 -21.45
N GLY A 25 17.82 -4.39 -22.52
CA GLY A 25 17.52 -5.02 -23.81
C GLY A 25 16.20 -5.78 -23.88
N ILE A 26 15.29 -5.59 -22.92
CA ILE A 26 13.94 -6.17 -22.98
C ILE A 26 13.07 -5.26 -23.84
N ALA A 27 12.56 -5.80 -24.95
CA ALA A 27 11.71 -5.08 -25.90
C ALA A 27 10.28 -4.85 -25.34
N TYR A 28 10.16 -4.01 -24.33
CA TYR A 28 8.93 -3.64 -23.63
C TYR A 28 8.84 -2.11 -23.46
N GLY A 29 7.65 -1.54 -23.58
CA GLY A 29 7.42 -0.10 -23.52
C GLY A 29 6.05 0.29 -22.94
N GLU A 30 5.79 1.59 -22.88
CA GLU A 30 4.51 2.15 -22.39
C GLU A 30 3.30 1.69 -23.21
N GLU A 31 3.47 1.45 -24.51
CA GLU A 31 2.42 0.96 -25.40
C GLU A 31 2.27 -0.57 -25.41
N SER A 32 3.16 -1.29 -24.70
CA SER A 32 3.11 -2.75 -24.69
C SER A 32 1.87 -3.27 -23.97
N THR A 33 1.19 -4.20 -24.64
CA THR A 33 0.05 -4.92 -24.10
C THR A 33 0.48 -6.02 -23.13
N PHE A 34 -0.45 -6.50 -22.31
CA PHE A 34 -0.20 -7.65 -21.44
C PHE A 34 0.19 -8.90 -22.23
N ASP A 35 -0.45 -9.16 -23.37
CA ASP A 35 -0.16 -10.34 -24.20
C ASP A 35 1.24 -10.30 -24.84
N GLU A 36 1.73 -9.10 -25.20
CA GLU A 36 3.13 -8.91 -25.62
C GLU A 36 4.10 -9.21 -24.49
N ALA A 37 3.84 -8.65 -23.31
CA ALA A 37 4.68 -8.89 -22.13
C ALA A 37 4.69 -10.38 -21.74
N LYS A 38 3.53 -11.04 -21.80
CA LYS A 38 3.39 -12.48 -21.53
C LYS A 38 4.21 -13.33 -22.50
N ARG A 39 4.22 -12.99 -23.79
CA ARG A 39 5.06 -13.70 -24.78
C ARG A 39 6.55 -13.61 -24.46
N LEU A 40 7.02 -12.45 -24.01
CA LEU A 40 8.42 -12.28 -23.58
C LEU A 40 8.75 -13.14 -22.36
N VAL A 41 7.86 -13.17 -21.35
CA VAL A 41 8.02 -14.04 -20.18
C VAL A 41 8.14 -15.50 -20.57
N LEU A 42 7.29 -15.99 -21.48
CA LEU A 42 7.35 -17.37 -21.94
C LEU A 42 8.70 -17.70 -22.60
N ALA A 43 9.27 -16.79 -23.39
CA ALA A 43 10.59 -16.95 -23.97
C ALA A 43 11.70 -16.98 -22.89
N PHE A 44 11.61 -16.15 -21.86
CA PHE A 44 12.56 -16.17 -20.73
C PHE A 44 12.45 -17.46 -19.90
N GLN A 45 11.23 -17.94 -19.66
CA GLN A 45 10.99 -19.21 -18.95
C GLN A 45 11.52 -20.42 -19.74
N GLU A 46 11.36 -20.42 -21.07
CA GLU A 46 11.93 -21.43 -21.96
C GLU A 46 13.47 -21.41 -21.92
N LYS A 47 14.08 -20.22 -22.04
CA LYS A 47 15.53 -20.01 -21.89
C LYS A 47 16.04 -20.52 -20.54
N ALA A 48 15.28 -20.31 -19.47
CA ALA A 48 15.57 -20.79 -18.11
C ALA A 48 15.41 -22.31 -17.95
N GLY A 49 14.85 -23.02 -18.94
CA GLY A 49 14.56 -24.46 -18.88
C GLY A 49 13.47 -24.81 -17.88
N MET A 50 12.51 -23.90 -17.66
CA MET A 50 11.42 -24.07 -16.70
C MET A 50 10.55 -25.29 -17.05
N ASP A 51 10.15 -26.04 -16.03
CA ASP A 51 9.22 -27.16 -16.21
C ASP A 51 7.84 -26.64 -16.67
N PRO A 52 7.23 -27.23 -17.72
CA PRO A 52 5.94 -26.77 -18.26
C PRO A 52 4.81 -26.65 -17.24
N ARG A 53 4.86 -27.39 -16.13
CA ARG A 53 3.86 -27.30 -15.04
C ARG A 53 3.86 -25.95 -14.32
N TRP A 54 4.95 -25.20 -14.41
CA TRP A 54 5.10 -23.87 -13.82
C TRP A 54 4.98 -22.76 -14.86
N LYS A 55 4.65 -23.09 -16.11
CA LYS A 55 4.41 -22.08 -17.15
C LYS A 55 3.35 -21.09 -16.68
N ASP A 56 3.58 -19.80 -16.95
CA ASP A 56 2.74 -18.68 -16.49
C ASP A 56 2.73 -18.41 -14.97
N VAL A 57 3.54 -19.12 -14.18
CA VAL A 57 3.70 -18.85 -12.74
C VAL A 57 5.09 -18.30 -12.47
N PHE A 58 5.19 -17.21 -11.70
CA PHE A 58 6.50 -16.75 -11.25
C PHE A 58 7.06 -17.72 -10.21
N ASN A 59 8.07 -18.51 -10.60
CA ASN A 59 8.80 -19.39 -9.70
C ASN A 59 10.28 -19.48 -10.12
N PRO A 60 11.15 -18.57 -9.64
CA PRO A 60 12.56 -18.57 -10.01
C PRO A 60 13.29 -19.83 -9.53
N SER A 61 12.79 -20.52 -8.49
CA SER A 61 13.41 -21.78 -8.03
C SER A 61 13.19 -22.96 -8.98
N ALA A 62 12.21 -22.87 -9.89
CA ALA A 62 11.96 -23.87 -10.92
C ALA A 62 12.85 -23.68 -12.17
N HIS A 63 13.68 -22.64 -12.21
CA HIS A 63 14.61 -22.39 -13.31
C HIS A 63 15.78 -23.38 -13.24
N LYS A 64 16.01 -24.14 -14.32
CA LYS A 64 17.17 -25.04 -14.45
C LYS A 64 18.45 -24.28 -14.80
N ARG A 65 18.31 -23.08 -15.37
CA ARG A 65 19.39 -22.18 -15.76
C ARG A 65 19.14 -20.79 -15.18
N LYS A 66 20.18 -20.15 -14.67
CA LYS A 66 20.10 -18.75 -14.25
C LYS A 66 19.86 -17.86 -15.48
N ILE A 67 18.87 -17.00 -15.39
CA ILE A 67 18.64 -15.89 -16.32
C ILE A 67 19.05 -14.57 -15.65
N PRO A 68 19.31 -13.50 -16.42
CA PRO A 68 19.56 -12.17 -15.88
C PRO A 68 18.53 -11.72 -14.84
N GLU A 69 18.97 -10.91 -13.89
CA GLU A 69 18.08 -10.38 -12.82
C GLU A 69 17.00 -9.47 -13.39
N SER A 70 17.30 -8.70 -14.44
CA SER A 70 16.32 -7.90 -15.18
C SER A 70 15.22 -8.76 -15.82
N GLU A 71 15.58 -9.89 -16.45
CA GLU A 71 14.60 -10.85 -16.99
C GLU A 71 13.78 -11.50 -15.86
N THR A 72 14.41 -11.81 -14.73
CA THR A 72 13.71 -12.35 -13.55
C THR A 72 12.71 -11.34 -12.97
N LEU A 73 13.10 -10.07 -12.85
CA LEU A 73 12.23 -8.98 -12.40
C LEU A 73 11.09 -8.75 -13.38
N PHE A 74 11.35 -8.81 -14.68
CA PHE A 74 10.32 -8.71 -15.72
C PHE A 74 9.29 -9.84 -15.60
N CYS A 75 9.73 -11.08 -15.38
CA CYS A 75 8.83 -12.20 -15.12
C CYS A 75 7.96 -11.97 -13.87
N LEU A 76 8.52 -11.42 -12.79
CA LEU A 76 7.76 -11.06 -11.58
C LEU A 76 6.73 -9.96 -11.88
N TYR A 77 7.14 -8.91 -12.58
CA TYR A 77 6.29 -7.79 -12.98
C TYR A 77 5.07 -8.26 -13.79
N VAL A 78 5.28 -9.06 -14.84
CA VAL A 78 4.16 -9.56 -15.67
C VAL A 78 3.31 -10.59 -14.90
N TRP A 79 3.91 -11.42 -14.06
CA TRP A 79 3.13 -12.34 -13.22
C TRP A 79 2.22 -11.57 -12.27
N LEU A 80 2.71 -10.52 -11.61
CA LEU A 80 1.86 -9.65 -10.80
C LEU A 80 0.73 -9.10 -11.65
N TRP A 81 1.02 -8.53 -12.83
CA TRP A 81 -0.01 -8.02 -13.75
C TRP A 81 -1.09 -9.07 -14.08
N SER A 82 -0.73 -10.36 -14.12
CA SER A 82 -1.69 -11.44 -14.36
C SER A 82 -2.67 -11.71 -13.20
N LEU A 83 -2.31 -11.33 -11.96
CA LEU A 83 -3.13 -11.55 -10.76
C LEU A 83 -4.32 -10.59 -10.64
N GLY A 84 -4.33 -9.49 -11.39
CA GLY A 84 -5.40 -8.53 -11.40
C GLY A 84 -5.47 -7.80 -12.75
N PRO A 85 -6.63 -7.80 -13.45
CA PRO A 85 -6.78 -7.15 -14.76
C PRO A 85 -6.79 -5.61 -14.69
N GLY A 86 -6.17 -5.05 -13.65
CA GLY A 86 -6.15 -3.63 -13.35
C GLY A 86 -4.97 -2.90 -13.99
N PRO A 87 -4.48 -1.83 -13.35
CA PRO A 87 -3.37 -1.06 -13.90
C PRO A 87 -2.07 -1.86 -13.85
N ARG A 88 -1.06 -1.39 -14.58
CA ARG A 88 0.28 -1.96 -14.54
C ARG A 88 0.81 -2.02 -13.09
N PRO A 89 1.55 -3.07 -12.70
CA PRO A 89 1.99 -3.28 -11.33
C PRO A 89 3.14 -2.35 -10.94
N ALA A 90 2.83 -1.07 -10.79
CA ALA A 90 3.74 0.00 -10.41
C ALA A 90 3.89 0.08 -8.89
N PHE A 91 4.37 -1.02 -8.28
CA PHE A 91 4.58 -1.14 -6.83
C PHE A 91 5.99 -0.71 -6.42
N GLN A 92 6.10 -0.10 -5.25
CA GLN A 92 7.36 0.43 -4.72
C GLN A 92 8.46 -0.63 -4.66
N TYR A 93 8.14 -1.86 -4.26
CA TYR A 93 9.15 -2.92 -4.14
C TYR A 93 9.68 -3.41 -5.50
N LEU A 94 8.88 -3.32 -6.57
CA LEU A 94 9.36 -3.62 -7.92
C LEU A 94 10.30 -2.52 -8.39
N PHE A 95 9.92 -1.27 -8.14
CA PHE A 95 10.75 -0.10 -8.42
C PHE A 95 12.10 -0.15 -7.66
N ALA A 96 12.09 -0.48 -6.36
CA ALA A 96 13.33 -0.63 -5.61
C ALA A 96 14.23 -1.73 -6.20
N LYS A 97 13.64 -2.87 -6.61
CA LYS A 97 14.37 -3.95 -7.29
C LYS A 97 14.94 -3.53 -8.65
N SER A 98 14.26 -2.68 -9.42
CA SER A 98 14.78 -2.20 -10.71
C SER A 98 16.01 -1.30 -10.55
N LEU A 99 16.18 -0.69 -9.38
CA LEU A 99 17.36 0.11 -9.03
C LEU A 99 18.53 -0.76 -8.51
N GLY A 100 18.34 -2.07 -8.38
CA GLY A 100 19.33 -2.97 -7.77
C GLY A 100 19.49 -2.77 -6.25
N ILE A 101 18.51 -2.14 -5.61
CA ILE A 101 18.55 -1.82 -4.17
C ILE A 101 17.78 -2.91 -3.41
N THR A 102 18.41 -3.45 -2.37
CA THR A 102 17.78 -4.44 -1.48
C THR A 102 16.96 -3.79 -0.37
N SER A 103 17.21 -2.52 -0.05
CA SER A 103 16.47 -1.66 0.87
C SER A 103 15.58 -0.64 0.16
N TYR A 104 14.92 0.22 0.94
CA TYR A 104 14.16 1.35 0.41
C TYR A 104 15.11 2.44 -0.13
N PRO A 105 14.85 3.02 -1.32
CA PRO A 105 15.61 4.17 -1.82
C PRO A 105 15.48 5.36 -0.86
N ASP A 106 16.56 6.12 -0.67
CA ASP A 106 16.53 7.33 0.14
C ASP A 106 15.82 8.50 -0.59
N ALA A 107 15.49 9.55 0.16
CA ALA A 107 14.81 10.72 -0.39
C ALA A 107 15.62 11.43 -1.50
N ARG A 108 16.96 11.35 -1.47
CA ARG A 108 17.81 12.00 -2.48
C ARG A 108 17.67 11.28 -3.82
N LEU A 109 17.78 9.96 -3.84
CA LEU A 109 17.64 9.16 -5.05
C LEU A 109 16.25 9.33 -5.66
N TYR A 110 15.20 9.39 -4.84
CA TYR A 110 13.86 9.69 -5.32
C TYR A 110 13.76 11.07 -6.00
N ARG A 111 14.39 12.12 -5.44
CA ARG A 111 14.41 13.46 -6.06
C ARG A 111 15.15 13.44 -7.41
N GLU A 112 16.30 12.78 -7.47
CA GLU A 112 17.08 12.63 -8.71
C GLU A 112 16.27 11.93 -9.81
N LEU A 113 15.57 10.84 -9.45
CA LEU A 113 14.72 10.11 -10.39
C LEU A 113 13.49 10.92 -10.81
N GLU A 114 12.86 11.63 -9.89
CA GLU A 114 11.72 12.50 -10.17
C GLU A 114 12.08 13.61 -11.17
N HIS A 115 13.27 14.21 -11.07
CA HIS A 115 13.78 15.18 -12.04
C HIS A 115 14.04 14.59 -13.44
N SER A 116 14.19 13.27 -13.55
CA SER A 116 14.37 12.58 -14.83
C SER A 116 13.06 12.13 -15.47
N LEU A 117 11.92 12.32 -14.79
CA LEU A 117 10.62 11.93 -15.31
C LEU A 117 10.19 12.88 -16.44
N PRO A 118 9.56 12.34 -17.51
CA PRO A 118 8.89 13.15 -18.50
C PRO A 118 7.80 14.04 -17.88
N GLU A 119 7.52 15.16 -18.54
CA GLU A 119 6.41 16.02 -18.16
C GLU A 119 5.09 15.21 -18.19
N GLY A 120 4.32 15.29 -17.10
CA GLY A 120 3.04 14.57 -16.98
C GLY A 120 3.13 13.15 -16.42
N SER A 121 4.33 12.59 -16.20
CA SER A 121 4.50 11.26 -15.59
C SER A 121 4.16 11.20 -14.08
N GLY A 122 3.78 12.33 -13.49
CA GLY A 122 3.47 12.45 -12.07
C GLY A 122 4.71 12.77 -11.25
N LYS A 123 4.71 12.34 -9.99
CA LYS A 123 5.78 12.58 -9.02
C LYS A 123 6.01 11.33 -8.19
N LEU A 124 7.20 11.18 -7.63
CA LEU A 124 7.58 10.07 -6.76
C LEU A 124 7.46 10.43 -5.28
N LEU A 125 7.68 11.71 -4.94
CA LEU A 125 7.70 12.20 -3.57
C LEU A 125 6.47 13.04 -3.22
N PHE A 126 6.04 12.92 -1.97
CA PHE A 126 4.86 13.56 -1.43
C PHE A 126 5.20 14.22 -0.10
N THR A 127 4.84 15.49 0.06
CA THR A 127 4.93 16.17 1.37
C THR A 127 3.84 15.68 2.31
N GLU A 128 3.94 16.02 3.60
CA GLU A 128 2.89 15.75 4.61
C GLU A 128 1.53 16.33 4.17
N GLU A 129 1.51 17.53 3.58
CA GLU A 129 0.29 18.19 3.09
C GLU A 129 -0.32 17.48 1.87
N GLU A 130 0.49 16.77 1.09
CA GLU A 130 0.01 16.03 -0.07
C GLU A 130 -0.47 14.63 0.33
N ALA A 131 0.23 13.99 1.26
CA ALA A 131 -0.22 12.74 1.88
C ALA A 131 -1.57 12.94 2.60
N SER A 132 -1.75 14.06 3.32
CA SER A 132 -3.00 14.37 4.01
C SER A 132 -4.19 14.53 3.06
N LYS A 133 -3.99 15.18 1.90
CA LYS A 133 -5.01 15.30 0.84
C LYS A 133 -5.39 13.94 0.28
N ASP A 134 -4.42 13.08 0.02
CA ASP A 134 -4.65 11.73 -0.51
C ASP A 134 -5.43 10.86 0.48
N ILE A 135 -5.07 10.91 1.78
CA ILE A 135 -5.76 10.19 2.85
C ILE A 135 -7.20 10.71 3.03
N ALA A 136 -7.41 12.03 3.09
CA ALA A 136 -8.74 12.60 3.18
C ALA A 136 -9.61 12.23 1.97
N LYS A 137 -9.03 12.26 0.75
CA LYS A 137 -9.71 11.83 -0.49
C LYS A 137 -10.07 10.35 -0.45
N PHE A 138 -9.19 9.51 0.09
CA PHE A 138 -9.45 8.09 0.28
C PHE A 138 -10.67 7.86 1.18
N TYR A 139 -10.69 8.48 2.37
CA TYR A 139 -11.82 8.39 3.29
C TYR A 139 -13.13 8.80 2.64
N LYS A 140 -13.12 9.92 1.92
CA LYS A 140 -14.32 10.38 1.20
C LYS A 140 -14.79 9.37 0.16
N ARG A 141 -13.91 8.99 -0.77
CA ARG A 141 -14.28 8.21 -1.97
C ARG A 141 -14.58 6.74 -1.67
N TYR A 142 -13.89 6.14 -0.71
CA TYR A 142 -13.94 4.69 -0.48
C TYR A 142 -14.61 4.30 0.83
N ILE A 143 -14.92 5.26 1.72
CA ILE A 143 -15.64 5.00 2.96
C ILE A 143 -16.92 5.83 3.05
N SER A 144 -16.80 7.17 3.05
CA SER A 144 -17.94 8.07 3.26
C SER A 144 -19.00 7.99 2.15
N ASP A 145 -18.61 8.17 0.88
CA ASP A 145 -19.56 8.13 -0.23
C ASP A 145 -20.22 6.73 -0.37
N PRO A 146 -19.48 5.61 -0.31
CA PRO A 146 -20.09 4.26 -0.34
C PRO A 146 -21.00 3.98 0.86
N LEU A 147 -20.60 4.33 2.09
CA LEU A 147 -21.44 4.16 3.27
C LEU A 147 -22.76 4.92 3.12
N ARG A 148 -22.71 6.20 2.70
CA ARG A 148 -23.91 7.01 2.48
C ARG A 148 -24.83 6.43 1.41
N LYS A 149 -24.25 5.90 0.34
CA LYS A 149 -25.02 5.21 -0.71
C LYS A 149 -25.71 3.97 -0.14
N ASP A 150 -25.01 3.18 0.64
CA ASP A 150 -25.54 1.96 1.26
C ASP A 150 -26.68 2.30 2.24
N LEU A 151 -26.50 3.32 3.09
CA LEU A 151 -27.54 3.81 4.01
C LEU A 151 -28.79 4.31 3.27
N LYS A 152 -28.63 5.13 2.22
CA LYS A 152 -29.76 5.62 1.42
C LYS A 152 -30.53 4.51 0.71
N SER A 153 -29.85 3.41 0.37
CA SER A 153 -30.46 2.26 -0.29
C SER A 153 -31.18 1.29 0.67
N GLY A 154 -31.25 1.61 1.97
CA GLY A 154 -31.79 0.68 2.98
C GLY A 154 -30.89 -0.54 3.17
N GLY A 155 -29.56 -0.35 3.12
CA GLY A 155 -28.58 -1.43 3.26
C GLY A 155 -28.81 -2.26 4.51
N THR A 156 -28.61 -3.58 4.39
CA THR A 156 -28.69 -4.50 5.53
C THR A 156 -27.51 -4.33 6.46
N ASP A 157 -27.63 -4.78 7.72
CA ASP A 157 -26.54 -4.80 8.70
C ASP A 157 -25.24 -5.34 8.10
N LYS A 158 -25.30 -6.47 7.38
CA LYS A 158 -24.13 -7.10 6.75
C LYS A 158 -23.42 -6.18 5.74
N ARG A 159 -24.16 -5.31 5.05
CA ARG A 159 -23.61 -4.39 4.05
C ARG A 159 -22.96 -3.17 4.71
N ILE A 160 -23.38 -2.81 5.91
CA ILE A 160 -22.88 -1.65 6.65
C ILE A 160 -21.72 -2.06 7.59
N THR A 161 -21.74 -3.26 8.15
CA THR A 161 -20.71 -3.70 9.10
C THR A 161 -19.31 -3.84 8.49
N LYS A 162 -19.19 -3.93 7.16
CA LYS A 162 -17.88 -3.93 6.50
C LYS A 162 -17.11 -2.62 6.68
N TYR A 163 -17.80 -1.52 6.97
CA TYR A 163 -17.16 -0.22 7.25
C TYR A 163 -16.63 -0.12 8.68
N PHE A 164 -16.97 -1.09 9.54
CA PHE A 164 -16.66 -1.04 10.96
C PHE A 164 -15.25 -1.58 11.27
N THR A 165 -14.67 -1.07 12.35
CA THR A 165 -13.43 -1.61 12.93
C THR A 165 -13.71 -2.91 13.67
N SER A 166 -12.65 -3.67 13.97
CA SER A 166 -12.77 -4.88 14.79
C SER A 166 -13.39 -4.60 16.16
N ASP A 167 -13.06 -3.48 16.79
CA ASP A 167 -13.61 -3.10 18.09
C ASP A 167 -15.12 -2.78 18.03
N GLU A 168 -15.55 -2.09 16.97
CA GLU A 168 -16.97 -1.83 16.70
C GLU A 168 -17.75 -3.14 16.45
N LEU A 169 -17.15 -4.09 15.72
CA LEU A 169 -17.73 -5.42 15.52
C LEU A 169 -17.80 -6.21 16.83
N ASP A 170 -16.79 -6.11 17.68
CA ASP A 170 -16.80 -6.75 19.01
C ASP A 170 -17.87 -6.15 19.93
N ARG A 171 -18.11 -4.83 19.89
CA ARG A 171 -19.25 -4.19 20.57
C ARG A 171 -20.57 -4.84 20.13
N ILE A 172 -20.77 -5.04 18.83
CA ILE A 172 -21.98 -5.69 18.28
C ILE A 172 -22.09 -7.15 18.75
N LEU A 173 -20.99 -7.89 18.77
CA LEU A 173 -20.98 -9.30 19.18
C LEU A 173 -21.28 -9.50 20.67
N ARG A 174 -20.81 -8.60 21.54
CA ARG A 174 -21.11 -8.65 22.98
C ARG A 174 -22.60 -8.47 23.24
N GLU A 175 -23.23 -7.55 22.54
CA GLU A 175 -24.67 -7.24 22.65
C GLU A 175 -25.55 -8.22 21.85
N GLY A 176 -24.99 -8.89 20.83
CA GLY A 176 -25.68 -9.95 20.07
C GLY A 176 -25.99 -11.21 20.87
N ARG A 177 -25.52 -11.31 22.12
CA ARG A 177 -25.97 -12.31 23.11
C ARG A 177 -27.32 -11.93 23.74
N LEU A 178 -27.82 -10.72 23.50
CA LEU A 178 -29.11 -10.19 23.89
C LEU A 178 -30.01 -9.98 22.65
N ALA A 179 -31.30 -9.74 22.87
CA ALA A 179 -32.36 -9.71 21.84
C ALA A 179 -32.04 -8.83 20.60
N SER A 180 -32.64 -9.18 19.45
CA SER A 180 -32.41 -8.53 18.14
C SER A 180 -32.50 -6.99 18.16
N GLU A 181 -33.36 -6.42 19.00
CA GLU A 181 -33.54 -4.96 19.13
C GLU A 181 -32.31 -4.26 19.74
N ALA A 182 -31.62 -4.90 20.69
CA ALA A 182 -30.42 -4.33 21.31
C ALA A 182 -29.28 -4.22 20.29
N ARG A 183 -29.11 -5.26 19.46
CA ARG A 183 -28.13 -5.27 18.37
C ARG A 183 -28.40 -4.15 17.35
N GLU A 184 -29.65 -3.97 16.93
CA GLU A 184 -30.02 -2.94 15.95
C GLU A 184 -29.73 -1.52 16.48
N ARG A 185 -29.97 -1.27 17.78
CA ARG A 185 -29.62 0.01 18.40
C ARG A 185 -28.12 0.28 18.36
N VAL A 186 -27.29 -0.70 18.72
CA VAL A 186 -25.84 -0.54 18.69
C VAL A 186 -25.32 -0.32 17.28
N VAL A 187 -25.86 -1.03 16.28
CA VAL A 187 -25.51 -0.77 14.88
C VAL A 187 -25.85 0.66 14.49
N LYS A 188 -27.04 1.17 14.84
CA LYS A 188 -27.45 2.55 14.56
C LYS A 188 -26.56 3.58 15.25
N GLU A 189 -26.17 3.34 16.50
CA GLU A 189 -25.22 4.18 17.24
C GLU A 189 -23.86 4.23 16.56
N ILE A 190 -23.27 3.08 16.24
CA ILE A 190 -21.98 2.99 15.53
C ILE A 190 -22.06 3.69 14.16
N VAL A 191 -23.15 3.51 13.42
CA VAL A 191 -23.34 4.22 12.14
C VAL A 191 -23.38 5.73 12.33
N SER A 192 -24.09 6.21 13.36
CA SER A 192 -24.18 7.64 13.64
C SER A 192 -22.81 8.21 14.01
N GLU A 193 -22.09 7.56 14.93
CA GLU A 193 -20.72 7.91 15.33
C GLU A 193 -19.78 7.93 14.11
N LEU A 194 -19.86 6.92 13.25
CA LEU A 194 -19.04 6.80 12.05
C LEU A 194 -19.34 7.90 11.02
N VAL A 195 -20.61 8.21 10.79
CA VAL A 195 -21.01 9.25 9.84
C VAL A 195 -20.53 10.62 10.31
N GLU A 196 -20.69 10.93 11.61
CA GLU A 196 -20.20 12.17 12.21
C GLU A 196 -18.67 12.28 12.11
N TRP A 197 -17.96 11.19 12.45
CA TRP A 197 -16.51 11.12 12.31
C TRP A 197 -16.06 11.35 10.86
N LEU A 198 -16.70 10.69 9.88
CA LEU A 198 -16.39 10.84 8.45
C LEU A 198 -16.66 12.26 7.92
N ASP A 199 -17.68 12.94 8.44
CA ASP A 199 -17.97 14.34 8.09
C ASP A 199 -16.96 15.33 8.67
N GLY A 200 -16.33 14.94 9.79
CA GLY A 200 -15.26 15.71 10.41
C GLY A 200 -13.95 15.69 9.62
N ILE A 201 -13.75 14.74 8.69
CA ILE A 201 -12.47 14.53 8.00
C ILE A 201 -12.21 15.65 6.98
N THR A 202 -11.09 16.34 7.15
CA THR A 202 -10.58 17.33 6.19
C THR A 202 -9.07 17.15 6.00
N PRO A 203 -8.48 17.56 4.85
CA PRO A 203 -7.03 17.51 4.67
C PRO A 203 -6.25 18.23 5.77
N ALA A 204 -6.80 19.33 6.31
CA ALA A 204 -6.16 20.09 7.39
C ALA A 204 -6.12 19.32 8.72
N LYS A 205 -7.21 18.63 9.08
CA LYS A 205 -7.22 17.77 10.27
C LYS A 205 -6.31 16.56 10.12
N VAL A 206 -6.34 15.90 8.96
CA VAL A 206 -5.43 14.79 8.67
C VAL A 206 -3.98 15.24 8.71
N LEU A 207 -3.66 16.45 8.21
CA LEU A 207 -2.33 17.02 8.32
C LEU A 207 -1.92 17.22 9.79
N GLY A 208 -2.79 17.82 10.60
CA GLY A 208 -2.52 18.02 12.02
C GLY A 208 -2.26 16.71 12.77
N ASP A 209 -2.97 15.64 12.40
CA ASP A 209 -2.71 14.29 12.92
C ASP A 209 -1.33 13.77 12.46
N ILE A 210 -0.98 13.89 11.17
CA ILE A 210 0.34 13.48 10.66
C ILE A 210 1.47 14.23 11.39
N GLU A 211 1.38 15.55 11.50
CA GLU A 211 2.37 16.37 12.20
C GLU A 211 2.45 15.97 13.69
N GLY A 212 1.31 15.71 14.31
CA GLY A 212 1.20 15.29 15.71
C GLY A 212 1.89 13.96 15.98
N ILE A 213 1.60 12.91 15.20
CA ILE A 213 2.21 11.59 15.42
C ILE A 213 3.70 11.56 15.07
N VAL A 214 4.13 12.35 14.07
CA VAL A 214 5.56 12.47 13.72
C VAL A 214 6.30 13.17 14.85
N ALA A 215 5.72 14.24 15.42
CA ALA A 215 6.28 14.90 16.59
C ALA A 215 6.30 14.00 17.84
N GLU A 216 5.27 13.17 18.04
CA GLU A 216 5.22 12.18 19.12
C GLU A 216 6.33 11.14 18.96
N HIS A 217 6.52 10.63 17.73
CA HIS A 217 7.60 9.70 17.41
C HIS A 217 8.99 10.31 17.60
N ASP A 218 9.17 11.59 17.27
CA ASP A 218 10.43 12.30 17.54
C ASP A 218 10.67 12.60 19.02
N GLY A 219 9.69 12.33 19.87
CA GLY A 219 9.78 12.47 21.30
C GLY A 219 10.81 11.53 21.95
N PRO A 220 10.91 11.54 23.29
CA PRO A 220 11.90 10.75 24.02
C PRO A 220 11.89 9.27 23.62
N SER A 221 13.08 8.67 23.45
CA SER A 221 13.30 7.34 22.87
C SER A 221 12.71 6.16 23.66
N GLN A 222 12.05 6.40 24.80
CA GLN A 222 11.47 5.37 25.66
C GLN A 222 10.27 4.65 25.02
N HIS A 223 9.69 5.21 23.96
CA HIS A 223 8.56 4.62 23.23
C HIS A 223 8.98 3.57 22.19
N MET A 224 10.26 3.54 21.77
CA MET A 224 10.77 2.57 20.81
C MET A 224 11.24 1.31 21.55
N LYS A 225 10.69 0.15 21.16
CA LYS A 225 11.28 -1.14 21.53
C LYS A 225 12.68 -1.23 20.94
N LYS A 226 13.58 -1.92 21.63
CA LYS A 226 14.90 -2.19 21.07
C LYS A 226 14.86 -3.41 20.16
N PRO A 227 15.67 -3.47 19.08
CA PRO A 227 15.72 -4.65 18.21
C PRO A 227 15.94 -5.97 18.96
N GLU A 228 16.71 -5.95 20.05
CA GLU A 228 17.00 -7.15 20.87
C GLU A 228 15.80 -7.63 21.69
N GLU A 229 14.80 -6.77 21.89
CA GLU A 229 13.56 -7.08 22.61
C GLU A 229 12.50 -7.69 21.69
N LEU A 230 12.73 -7.67 20.37
CA LEU A 230 11.81 -8.21 19.38
C LEU A 230 11.89 -9.74 19.35
N LYS A 231 10.81 -10.41 19.77
CA LYS A 231 10.68 -11.87 19.76
C LYS A 231 9.88 -12.35 18.55
N GLY A 232 10.24 -13.52 18.04
CA GLY A 232 9.43 -14.25 17.04
C GLY A 232 9.39 -13.63 15.65
N GLY A 233 10.46 -12.94 15.22
CA GLY A 233 10.53 -12.34 13.88
C GLY A 233 9.71 -11.05 13.72
N ARG A 234 9.21 -10.49 14.83
CA ARG A 234 8.60 -9.15 14.84
C ARG A 234 9.66 -8.11 14.52
N LEU A 235 9.29 -7.13 13.69
CA LEU A 235 10.16 -6.02 13.29
C LEU A 235 9.62 -4.66 13.74
N ASP A 236 8.43 -4.62 14.38
CA ASP A 236 7.80 -3.38 14.84
C ASP A 236 8.51 -2.79 16.06
N LEU A 237 9.07 -1.59 15.93
CA LEU A 237 9.74 -0.87 17.00
C LEU A 237 8.79 0.05 17.76
N CYS A 238 7.94 0.79 17.04
CA CYS A 238 6.86 1.57 17.62
C CYS A 238 5.69 1.69 16.64
N ARG A 239 4.51 2.01 17.20
CA ARG A 239 3.30 2.34 16.48
C ARG A 239 2.60 3.48 17.23
N HIS A 240 2.25 4.52 16.49
CA HIS A 240 1.48 5.66 16.94
C HIS A 240 0.19 5.71 16.12
N GLU A 241 -0.93 5.96 16.78
CA GLU A 241 -2.23 6.00 16.15
C GLU A 241 -2.95 7.27 16.60
N SER A 242 -3.48 8.02 15.64
CA SER A 242 -4.30 9.20 15.87
C SER A 242 -5.74 8.94 15.44
N GLU A 243 -6.56 10.00 15.35
CA GLU A 243 -7.93 9.88 14.91
C GLU A 243 -8.03 9.39 13.44
N TYR A 244 -7.14 9.86 12.55
CA TYR A 244 -7.23 9.58 11.11
C TYR A 244 -6.09 8.74 10.54
N VAL A 245 -4.92 8.66 11.20
CA VAL A 245 -3.75 7.98 10.65
C VAL A 245 -3.02 7.11 11.66
N GLU A 246 -2.37 6.07 11.16
CA GLU A 246 -1.44 5.22 11.89
C GLU A 246 -0.04 5.43 11.31
N PHE A 247 0.93 5.61 12.21
CA PHE A 247 2.35 5.64 11.90
C PHE A 247 3.08 4.49 12.58
N SER A 248 3.77 3.69 11.79
CA SER A 248 4.51 2.52 12.29
C SER A 248 5.97 2.59 11.87
N VAL A 249 6.87 2.19 12.77
CA VAL A 249 8.31 2.12 12.51
C VAL A 249 8.77 0.68 12.65
N TYR A 250 9.41 0.16 11.61
CA TYR A 250 9.95 -1.19 11.58
C TYR A 250 11.47 -1.16 11.43
N TRP A 251 12.12 -2.14 12.05
CA TRP A 251 13.54 -2.40 11.84
C TRP A 251 13.75 -3.34 10.67
N SER A 252 14.65 -2.99 9.76
CA SER A 252 15.13 -3.90 8.70
C SER A 252 16.46 -4.53 9.13
N PRO A 253 16.51 -5.85 9.40
CA PRO A 253 17.76 -6.52 9.79
C PRO A 253 18.81 -6.51 8.68
N GLU A 254 18.38 -6.59 7.43
CA GLU A 254 19.24 -6.70 6.24
C GLU A 254 19.94 -5.38 5.92
N GLY A 255 19.28 -4.24 6.19
CA GLY A 255 19.84 -2.90 5.99
C GLY A 255 20.31 -2.20 7.26
N GLN A 256 20.05 -2.78 8.44
CA GLN A 256 20.21 -2.13 9.75
C GLN A 256 19.55 -0.74 9.83
N ASP A 257 18.43 -0.55 9.12
CA ASP A 257 17.77 0.75 8.98
C ASP A 257 16.31 0.69 9.47
N LEU A 258 15.71 1.88 9.62
CA LEU A 258 14.34 2.10 10.04
C LEU A 258 13.45 2.37 8.83
N SER A 259 12.34 1.65 8.75
CA SER A 259 11.29 1.86 7.76
C SER A 259 10.08 2.50 8.44
N TYR A 260 9.71 3.69 7.97
CA TYR A 260 8.59 4.47 8.49
C TYR A 260 7.39 4.28 7.57
N PHE A 261 6.21 4.07 8.14
CA PHE A 261 5.00 3.83 7.37
C PHE A 261 3.87 4.70 7.88
N LEU A 262 3.22 5.41 6.97
CA LEU A 262 2.03 6.21 7.25
C LEU A 262 0.86 5.64 6.46
N LYS A 263 -0.29 5.44 7.11
CA LYS A 263 -1.51 4.95 6.46
C LYS A 263 -2.77 5.41 7.20
N PRO A 264 -3.95 5.37 6.56
CA PRO A 264 -5.24 5.54 7.25
C PRO A 264 -5.45 4.50 8.36
N VAL A 265 -6.13 4.88 9.45
CA VAL A 265 -6.52 3.94 10.53
C VAL A 265 -7.59 2.93 10.13
N ARG A 266 -8.35 3.23 9.06
CA ARG A 266 -9.53 2.45 8.64
C ARG A 266 -9.53 2.26 7.13
N GLY A 267 -10.15 1.16 6.69
CA GLY A 267 -10.55 0.96 5.29
C GLY A 267 -9.64 0.07 4.46
N TYR A 268 -8.58 -0.49 5.06
CA TYR A 268 -7.72 -1.47 4.38
C TYR A 268 -8.51 -2.71 3.91
N GLY A 269 -9.35 -3.29 4.79
CA GLY A 269 -10.20 -4.43 4.41
C GLY A 269 -11.26 -4.09 3.36
N LEU A 270 -11.75 -2.84 3.34
CA LEU A 270 -12.75 -2.38 2.37
C LEU A 270 -12.19 -2.37 0.95
N VAL A 271 -10.93 -1.97 0.77
CA VAL A 271 -10.35 -1.88 -0.58
C VAL A 271 -10.05 -3.25 -1.17
N GLU A 272 -9.80 -4.26 -0.34
CA GLU A 272 -9.60 -5.64 -0.82
C GLU A 272 -10.84 -6.16 -1.56
N GLU A 273 -12.04 -5.78 -1.13
CA GLU A 273 -13.29 -6.09 -1.84
C GLU A 273 -13.42 -5.37 -3.19
N VAL A 274 -12.70 -4.25 -3.38
CA VAL A 274 -12.81 -3.39 -4.58
C VAL A 274 -11.79 -3.79 -5.65
N VAL A 275 -10.53 -3.99 -5.27
CA VAL A 275 -9.43 -4.27 -6.23
C VAL A 275 -8.95 -5.71 -6.20
N GLY A 276 -9.42 -6.51 -5.26
CA GLY A 276 -8.96 -7.87 -5.05
C GLY A 276 -7.75 -7.96 -4.11
N LYS A 277 -7.50 -9.17 -3.63
CA LYS A 277 -6.43 -9.47 -2.68
C LYS A 277 -5.05 -9.26 -3.32
N GLY A 278 -4.19 -8.52 -2.61
CA GLY A 278 -2.82 -8.21 -3.05
C GLY A 278 -2.69 -6.93 -3.88
N TRP A 279 -3.80 -6.21 -4.11
CA TRP A 279 -3.85 -4.99 -4.93
C TRP A 279 -4.30 -3.75 -4.14
N GLN A 280 -4.41 -3.88 -2.80
CA GLN A 280 -4.96 -2.86 -1.91
C GLN A 280 -4.25 -1.50 -2.07
N ASP A 281 -2.92 -1.49 -2.19
CA ASP A 281 -2.07 -0.29 -2.24
C ASP A 281 -2.38 0.67 -3.40
N ILE A 282 -3.05 0.19 -4.45
CA ILE A 282 -3.51 1.05 -5.55
C ILE A 282 -4.49 2.10 -5.07
N ILE A 283 -5.38 1.70 -4.17
CA ILE A 283 -6.43 2.55 -3.63
C ILE A 283 -6.03 3.06 -2.25
N PHE A 284 -5.59 2.15 -1.39
CA PHE A 284 -5.24 2.45 -0.02
C PHE A 284 -3.96 3.28 0.01
N PRO A 285 -4.00 4.50 0.57
CA PRO A 285 -2.86 5.39 0.57
C PRO A 285 -1.86 4.94 1.65
N TRP A 286 -1.04 3.96 1.27
CA TRP A 286 0.09 3.48 2.04
C TRP A 286 1.34 4.28 1.65
N PHE A 287 2.00 4.89 2.62
CA PHE A 287 3.18 5.72 2.40
C PHE A 287 4.39 5.18 3.15
N TYR A 288 5.53 5.15 2.47
CA TYR A 288 6.87 4.97 3.04
C TYR A 288 7.44 6.34 3.39
N GLY A 289 7.69 6.58 4.67
CA GLY A 289 8.31 7.81 5.16
C GLY A 289 9.82 7.75 5.07
N MET A 290 10.42 8.85 4.65
CA MET A 290 11.86 9.07 4.58
C MET A 290 12.20 10.38 5.28
N LYS A 291 13.34 10.42 5.96
CA LYS A 291 13.84 11.67 6.53
C LYS A 291 14.24 12.61 5.39
N SER A 292 13.68 13.81 5.39
CA SER A 292 13.95 14.83 4.36
C SER A 292 15.29 15.54 4.54
#